data_AF-A0A087N5Q2-F1
#
_entry.id   AF-A0A087N5Q2-F1
#
_cell.length_a   1.000
_cell.length_b   1.000
_cell.length_c   1.000
_cell.angle_alpha   90.00
_cell.angle_beta   90.00
_cell.angle_gamma   90.00
#
_symmetry.space_group_name_H-M   'P 1'
#
loop_
_entity.id
_entity.type
_entity.pdbx_description
1 polymer ?
#
loop_
_entity_poly.entity_id
_entity_poly.type
_entity_poly.pdbx_seq_one_letter_code
_entity_poly.pdbx_strand_id
1 'polypeptide(L)'
;MKKFYFIGILLVVLVIFSSMTAEQQSLQHFLQTTLSTKPFEAQLSQLAIPYWDTIVSVDERGYFAFVEFLIRKSAHFLMFATIAVALLQFRLHPIIVLVIAFGIALGDEFRQSFTPGRTMTMQDVWLDSAGAVFGIVLWLIYRNLRQQKATSR
;
A
#
# COMPACT_ATOMS: atom_id res chain seq x y z
N MET A 1 0.56 25.79 0.41
CA MET A 1 1.66 25.38 1.30
C MET A 1 1.36 24.07 2.04
N LYS A 2 0.37 23.99 2.93
CA LYS A 2 0.06 22.77 3.72
C LYS A 2 -0.07 21.47 2.90
N LYS A 3 -0.74 21.51 1.74
CA LYS A 3 -0.89 20.36 0.83
C LYS A 3 0.45 19.83 0.27
N PHE A 4 1.39 20.72 0.00
CA PHE A 4 2.73 20.38 -0.51
C PHE A 4 3.57 19.69 0.56
N TYR A 5 3.52 20.18 1.81
CA TYR A 5 4.21 19.50 2.92
C TYR A 5 3.63 18.12 3.18
N PHE A 6 2.31 17.97 3.13
CA PHE A 6 1.66 16.67 3.34
C PHE A 6 2.08 15.63 2.30
N ILE A 7 1.99 15.96 1.01
CA ILE A 7 2.45 15.03 -0.04
C ILE A 7 3.96 14.80 0.04
N GLY A 8 4.75 15.83 0.37
CA GLY A 8 6.19 15.69 0.59
C GLY A 8 6.52 14.69 1.70
N ILE A 9 5.81 14.74 2.83
CA ILE A 9 5.99 13.79 3.93
C ILE A 9 5.65 12.36 3.47
N LEU A 10 4.55 12.16 2.76
CA LEU A 10 4.18 10.83 2.24
C LEU A 10 5.26 10.25 1.32
N LEU A 11 5.81 11.06 0.42
CA LEU A 11 6.87 10.64 -0.49
C LEU A 11 8.19 10.38 0.23
N VAL A 12 8.54 11.17 1.24
CA VAL A 12 9.73 10.93 2.08
C VAL A 12 9.57 9.62 2.84
N VAL A 13 8.41 9.38 3.45
CA VAL A 13 8.11 8.13 4.15
C VAL A 13 8.24 6.94 3.19
N LEU A 14 7.64 7.04 1.99
CA LEU A 14 7.76 6.01 0.96
C LEU A 14 9.22 5.72 0.62
N VAL A 15 10.03 6.75 0.37
CA VAL A 15 11.46 6.58 0.02
C VAL A 15 12.26 5.98 1.17
N ILE A 16 12.01 6.38 2.42
CA ILE A 16 12.66 5.78 3.59
C ILE A 16 12.37 4.28 3.62
N PHE A 17 11.10 3.87 3.54
CA PHE A 17 10.72 2.47 3.54
C PHE A 17 11.25 1.71 2.31
N SER A 18 11.30 2.34 1.15
CA SER A 18 11.90 1.78 -0.08
C SER A 18 13.38 1.44 0.09
N SER A 19 14.09 2.21 0.91
CA SER A 19 15.53 2.11 1.14
C SER A 19 15.90 1.14 2.27
N MET A 20 14.92 0.61 3.01
CA MET A 20 15.16 -0.34 4.10
C MET A 20 15.26 -1.78 3.57
N THR A 21 16.16 -2.58 4.15
CA THR A 21 16.27 -4.00 3.80
C THR A 21 15.04 -4.78 4.27
N ALA A 22 14.84 -5.98 3.71
CA ALA A 22 13.76 -6.87 4.15
C ALA A 22 13.83 -7.18 5.66
N GLU A 23 15.04 -7.33 6.20
CA GLU A 23 15.27 -7.55 7.64
C GLU A 23 14.88 -6.32 8.47
N GLN A 24 15.28 -5.12 8.04
CA GLN A 24 14.95 -3.87 8.74
C GLN A 24 13.45 -3.57 8.78
N GLN A 25 12.68 -4.09 7.80
CA GLN A 25 11.23 -3.94 7.74
C GLN A 25 10.47 -5.11 8.35
N SER A 26 11.19 -6.11 8.89
CA SER A 26 10.58 -7.27 9.52
C SER A 26 9.77 -6.84 10.75
N LEU A 27 8.50 -7.19 10.74
CA LEU A 27 7.59 -7.07 11.88
C LEU A 27 7.48 -8.39 12.64
N GLN A 28 8.12 -9.47 12.18
CA GLN A 28 7.95 -10.81 12.75
C GLN A 28 8.19 -10.85 14.25
N HIS A 29 9.26 -10.24 14.77
CA HIS A 29 9.51 -10.21 16.22
C HIS A 29 8.38 -9.51 16.98
N PHE A 30 7.92 -8.37 16.49
CA PHE A 30 6.78 -7.66 17.06
C PHE A 30 5.49 -8.50 17.01
N LEU A 31 5.23 -9.17 15.88
CA LEU A 31 4.05 -10.03 15.71
C LEU A 31 4.12 -11.28 16.59
N GLN A 32 5.30 -11.88 16.77
CA GLN A 32 5.51 -13.03 17.67
C GLN A 32 5.19 -12.67 19.11
N THR A 33 5.61 -11.49 19.57
CA THR A 33 5.32 -11.02 20.92
C THR A 33 3.87 -10.61 21.12
N THR A 34 3.26 -9.94 20.12
CA THR A 34 1.93 -9.35 20.24
C THR A 34 0.80 -10.32 19.88
N LEU A 35 1.01 -11.19 18.90
CA LEU A 35 0.07 -12.18 18.38
C LEU A 35 0.52 -13.61 18.72
N SER A 36 1.12 -13.80 19.90
CA SER A 36 1.64 -15.09 20.36
C SER A 36 0.58 -16.20 20.39
N THR A 37 -0.69 -15.84 20.61
CA THR A 37 -1.85 -16.74 20.59
C THR A 37 -2.36 -17.06 19.18
N LYS A 38 -1.74 -16.49 18.13
CA LYS A 38 -2.08 -16.68 16.72
C LYS A 38 -3.59 -16.57 16.43
N PRO A 39 -4.21 -15.41 16.67
CA PRO A 39 -5.64 -15.25 16.46
C PRO A 39 -6.03 -15.49 15.00
N PHE A 40 -7.17 -16.15 14.79
CA PHE A 40 -7.70 -16.45 13.46
C PHE A 40 -6.79 -17.33 12.57
N GLU A 41 -5.84 -18.10 13.14
CA GLU A 41 -4.96 -18.99 12.38
C GLU A 41 -5.75 -19.97 11.49
N ALA A 42 -6.86 -20.53 11.99
CA ALA A 42 -7.70 -21.45 11.21
C ALA A 42 -8.30 -20.80 9.96
N GLN A 43 -8.73 -19.53 10.02
CA GLN A 43 -9.26 -18.79 8.88
C GLN A 43 -8.15 -18.37 7.92
N LEU A 44 -7.03 -17.90 8.47
CA LEU A 44 -5.89 -17.46 7.67
C LEU A 44 -5.21 -18.62 6.94
N SER A 45 -5.21 -19.81 7.51
CA SER A 45 -4.63 -21.01 6.89
C SER A 45 -5.41 -21.50 5.67
N GLN A 46 -6.66 -21.05 5.50
CA GLN A 46 -7.45 -21.33 4.30
C GLN A 46 -7.05 -20.45 3.10
N LEU A 47 -6.28 -19.39 3.34
CA LEU A 47 -5.87 -18.46 2.31
C LEU A 47 -4.54 -18.91 1.68
N ALA A 48 -4.58 -19.03 0.35
CA ALA A 48 -3.42 -19.28 -0.48
C ALA A 48 -3.34 -18.18 -1.53
N ILE A 49 -2.39 -17.25 -1.35
CA ILE A 49 -2.24 -16.10 -2.24
C ILE A 49 -1.12 -16.42 -3.24
N PRO A 50 -1.44 -16.62 -4.54
CA PRO A 50 -0.41 -16.79 -5.55
C PRO A 50 0.40 -15.49 -5.66
N TYR A 51 1.70 -15.58 -5.46
CA TYR A 51 2.60 -14.43 -5.47
C TYR A 51 3.93 -14.82 -6.13
N TRP A 52 4.13 -14.36 -7.36
CA TRP A 52 5.09 -14.92 -8.33
C TRP A 52 4.98 -16.45 -8.48
N ASP A 53 6.11 -17.16 -8.46
CA ASP A 53 6.26 -18.60 -8.59
C ASP A 53 6.06 -19.32 -7.25
N THR A 54 5.50 -18.63 -6.26
CA THR A 54 5.26 -19.20 -4.92
C THR A 54 3.84 -18.92 -4.47
N ILE A 55 3.32 -19.80 -3.61
CA ILE A 55 2.07 -19.57 -2.89
C ILE A 55 2.44 -19.00 -1.53
N VAL A 56 1.93 -17.81 -1.22
CA VAL A 56 2.05 -17.22 0.11
C VAL A 56 0.84 -17.67 0.92
N SER A 57 1.08 -18.58 1.87
CA SER A 57 0.07 -19.10 2.81
C SER A 57 0.68 -19.27 4.20
N VAL A 58 -0.17 -19.52 5.20
CA VAL A 58 0.27 -19.87 6.56
C VAL A 58 1.06 -21.18 6.56
N ASP A 59 0.64 -22.17 5.76
CA ASP A 59 1.31 -23.47 5.70
C ASP A 59 2.71 -23.39 5.08
N GLU A 60 2.88 -22.59 4.03
CA GLU A 60 4.16 -22.48 3.31
C GLU A 60 5.18 -21.60 4.06
N ARG A 61 4.72 -20.46 4.61
CA ARG A 61 5.63 -19.43 5.16
C ARG A 61 5.54 -19.24 6.67
N GLY A 62 4.57 -19.89 7.32
CA GLY A 62 4.26 -19.69 8.72
C GLY A 62 3.34 -18.49 8.98
N TYR A 63 2.59 -18.57 10.08
CA TYR A 63 1.58 -17.58 10.47
C TYR A 63 2.11 -16.13 10.51
N PHE A 64 3.24 -15.89 11.19
CA PHE A 64 3.74 -14.52 11.37
C PHE A 64 4.23 -13.88 10.07
N ALA A 65 4.89 -14.64 9.21
CA ALA A 65 5.33 -14.16 7.90
C ALA A 65 4.13 -13.89 6.98
N PHE A 66 3.09 -14.72 7.04
CA PHE A 66 1.85 -14.51 6.29
C PHE A 66 1.12 -13.24 6.75
N VAL A 67 0.98 -13.03 8.06
CA VAL A 67 0.37 -11.82 8.62
C VAL A 67 1.20 -10.57 8.28
N GLU A 68 2.53 -10.64 8.39
CA GLU A 68 3.41 -9.55 7.97
C GLU A 68 3.21 -9.21 6.49
N PHE A 69 3.14 -10.22 5.62
CA PHE A 69 2.86 -10.03 4.20
C PHE A 69 1.56 -9.25 4.00
N LEU A 70 0.45 -9.67 4.62
CA LEU A 70 -0.84 -8.98 4.52
C LEU A 70 -0.77 -7.53 5.01
N ILE A 71 -0.13 -7.29 6.15
CA ILE A 71 0.05 -5.94 6.71
C ILE A 71 0.83 -5.06 5.73
N ARG A 72 1.94 -5.57 5.20
CA ARG A 72 2.79 -4.82 4.27
C ARG A 72 2.05 -4.47 2.97
N LYS A 73 1.36 -5.44 2.36
CA LYS A 73 0.56 -5.22 1.14
C LYS A 73 -0.57 -4.21 1.39
N SER A 74 -1.23 -4.31 2.54
CA SER A 74 -2.28 -3.36 2.92
C SER A 74 -1.74 -1.95 3.16
N ALA A 75 -0.57 -1.82 3.81
CA ALA A 75 0.06 -0.54 4.09
C ALA A 75 0.45 0.19 2.79
N HIS A 76 1.05 -0.54 1.84
CA HIS A 76 1.39 -0.03 0.50
C HIS A 76 0.14 0.42 -0.27
N PHE A 77 -0.88 -0.44 -0.38
CA PHE A 77 -2.16 -0.11 -0.99
C PHE A 77 -2.78 1.18 -0.41
N LEU A 78 -2.84 1.29 0.93
CA LEU A 78 -3.40 2.47 1.61
C LEU A 78 -2.52 3.72 1.48
N MET A 79 -1.19 3.56 1.43
CA MET A 79 -0.25 4.65 1.17
C MET A 79 -0.53 5.26 -0.20
N PHE A 80 -0.65 4.43 -1.24
CA PHE A 80 -0.96 4.91 -2.59
C PHE A 80 -2.37 5.47 -2.73
N ALA A 81 -3.36 4.91 -2.03
CA ALA A 81 -4.69 5.53 -1.92
C ALA A 81 -4.59 6.96 -1.34
N THR A 82 -3.81 7.14 -0.28
CA THR A 82 -3.62 8.43 0.38
C THR A 82 -2.85 9.41 -0.50
N ILE A 83 -1.80 8.97 -1.19
CA ILE A 83 -1.06 9.77 -2.18
C ILE A 83 -2.00 10.25 -3.29
N ALA A 84 -2.84 9.37 -3.83
CA ALA A 84 -3.79 9.73 -4.89
C ALA A 84 -4.81 10.78 -4.41
N VAL A 85 -5.37 10.61 -3.20
CA VAL A 85 -6.26 11.61 -2.60
C VAL A 85 -5.54 12.94 -2.37
N ALA A 86 -4.27 12.92 -1.94
CA ALA A 86 -3.45 14.12 -1.75
C ALA A 86 -3.20 14.84 -3.08
N LEU A 87 -2.89 14.10 -4.16
CA LEU A 87 -2.70 14.63 -5.51
C LEU A 87 -3.99 15.27 -6.06
N LEU A 88 -5.16 14.67 -5.81
CA LEU A 88 -6.45 15.26 -6.18
C LEU A 88 -6.71 16.62 -5.49
N GLN A 89 -6.08 16.91 -4.35
CA GLN A 89 -6.21 18.22 -3.69
C GLN A 89 -5.57 19.37 -4.49
N PHE A 90 -4.72 19.06 -5.46
CA PHE A 90 -4.16 20.01 -6.42
C PHE A 90 -5.05 20.23 -7.65
N ARG A 91 -6.29 19.68 -7.64
CA ARG A 91 -7.27 19.76 -8.74
C ARG A 91 -6.78 19.12 -10.05
N LEU A 92 -5.86 18.16 -9.94
CA LEU A 92 -5.44 17.35 -11.09
C LEU A 92 -6.61 16.47 -11.55
N HIS A 93 -6.67 16.21 -12.86
CA HIS A 93 -7.62 15.26 -13.42
C HIS A 93 -7.34 13.85 -12.88
N PRO A 94 -8.36 13.03 -12.54
CA PRO A 94 -8.14 11.69 -11.97
C PRO A 94 -7.21 10.79 -12.79
N ILE A 95 -7.28 10.86 -14.13
CA ILE A 95 -6.37 10.11 -15.02
C ILE A 95 -4.92 10.55 -14.83
N ILE A 96 -4.65 11.86 -14.68
CA ILE A 96 -3.30 12.38 -14.43
C ILE A 96 -2.80 11.88 -13.07
N VAL A 97 -3.65 11.88 -12.05
CA VAL A 97 -3.30 11.33 -10.73
C VAL A 97 -2.94 9.85 -10.82
N LEU A 98 -3.70 9.06 -11.58
CA LEU A 98 -3.42 7.65 -11.77
C LEU A 98 -2.08 7.42 -12.48
N VAL A 99 -1.79 8.19 -13.55
CA VAL A 99 -0.50 8.11 -14.26
C VAL A 99 0.67 8.47 -13.32
N ILE A 100 0.53 9.52 -12.51
CA ILE A 100 1.54 9.91 -11.52
C ILE A 100 1.73 8.80 -10.48
N ALA A 101 0.65 8.26 -9.92
CA ALA A 101 0.71 7.21 -8.92
C ALA A 101 1.36 5.93 -9.47
N PHE A 102 1.00 5.51 -10.69
CA PHE A 102 1.64 4.40 -11.38
C PHE A 102 3.15 4.64 -11.59
N GLY A 103 3.54 5.84 -12.00
CA GLY A 103 4.95 6.22 -12.11
C GLY A 103 5.70 6.21 -10.77
N ILE A 104 5.04 6.63 -9.67
CA ILE A 104 5.60 6.54 -8.32
C ILE A 104 5.79 5.09 -7.90
N ALA A 105 4.81 4.20 -8.17
CA ALA A 105 4.88 2.78 -7.86
C ALA A 105 6.02 2.09 -8.62
N LEU A 106 6.15 2.36 -9.92
CA LEU A 106 7.30 1.90 -10.71
C LEU A 106 8.63 2.37 -10.13
N GLY A 107 8.71 3.65 -9.74
CA GLY A 107 9.92 4.22 -9.16
C GLY A 107 10.24 3.64 -7.77
N ASP A 108 9.22 3.28 -6.99
CA ASP A 108 9.40 2.61 -5.70
C ASP A 108 9.98 1.21 -5.89
N GLU A 109 9.35 0.39 -6.74
CA GLU A 109 9.79 -0.96 -7.06
C GLU A 109 11.19 -0.98 -7.69
N PHE A 110 11.47 -0.03 -8.59
CA PHE A 110 12.81 0.15 -9.14
C PHE A 110 13.84 0.47 -8.06
N ARG A 111 13.53 1.35 -7.09
CA ARG A 111 14.44 1.62 -5.96
C ARG A 111 14.64 0.39 -5.08
N GLN A 112 13.56 -0.30 -4.74
CA GLN A 112 13.63 -1.53 -3.95
C GLN A 112 14.48 -2.61 -4.64
N SER A 113 14.56 -2.64 -5.97
CA SER A 113 15.40 -3.59 -6.70
C SER A 113 16.90 -3.49 -6.38
N PHE A 114 17.36 -2.33 -5.89
CA PHE A 114 18.75 -2.11 -5.45
C PHE A 114 18.95 -2.42 -3.96
N THR A 115 17.88 -2.73 -3.23
CA THR A 115 17.93 -2.94 -1.77
C THR A 115 18.09 -4.43 -1.45
N PRO A 116 19.09 -4.83 -0.64
CA PRO A 116 19.31 -6.23 -0.30
C PRO A 116 18.09 -6.92 0.31
N GLY A 117 17.80 -8.13 -0.16
CA GLY A 117 16.66 -8.95 0.30
C GLY A 117 15.30 -8.45 -0.18
N ARG A 118 15.24 -7.39 -1.01
CA ARG A 118 14.04 -6.95 -1.71
C ARG A 118 14.06 -7.48 -3.14
N THR A 119 12.87 -7.64 -3.70
CA THR A 119 12.68 -8.13 -5.05
C THR A 119 11.62 -7.28 -5.71
N MET A 120 11.87 -6.89 -6.97
CA MET A 120 11.02 -5.99 -7.74
C MET A 120 9.88 -6.76 -8.42
N THR A 121 8.64 -6.35 -8.20
CA THR A 121 7.46 -7.13 -8.57
C THR A 121 6.44 -6.25 -9.31
N MET A 122 6.02 -6.70 -10.50
CA MET A 122 4.91 -6.02 -11.18
C MET A 122 3.59 -6.19 -10.42
N GLN A 123 3.45 -7.24 -9.61
CA GLN A 123 2.25 -7.44 -8.77
C GLN A 123 2.11 -6.32 -7.74
N ASP A 124 3.22 -5.81 -7.20
CA ASP A 124 3.24 -4.67 -6.28
C ASP A 124 2.91 -3.36 -6.97
N VAL A 125 3.44 -3.12 -8.16
CA VAL A 125 3.04 -1.96 -8.98
C VAL A 125 1.53 -1.96 -9.23
N TRP A 126 0.95 -3.12 -9.57
CA TRP A 126 -0.49 -3.25 -9.78
C TRP A 126 -1.29 -3.05 -8.50
N LEU A 127 -0.82 -3.60 -7.38
CA LEU A 127 -1.46 -3.43 -6.08
C LEU A 127 -1.46 -1.96 -5.64
N ASP A 128 -0.34 -1.27 -5.75
CA ASP A 128 -0.19 0.15 -5.42
C ASP A 128 -1.08 1.01 -6.33
N SER A 129 -1.12 0.69 -7.62
CA SER A 129 -2.00 1.37 -8.58
C SER A 129 -3.47 1.13 -8.26
N ALA A 130 -3.86 -0.08 -7.85
CA ALA A 130 -5.21 -0.38 -7.38
C ALA A 130 -5.56 0.43 -6.12
N GLY A 131 -4.59 0.62 -5.21
CA GLY A 131 -4.71 1.53 -4.07
C GLY A 131 -5.00 2.96 -4.50
N ALA A 132 -4.26 3.47 -5.47
CA ALA A 132 -4.49 4.80 -6.04
C ALA A 132 -5.90 4.94 -6.66
N VAL A 133 -6.35 3.96 -7.44
CA VAL A 133 -7.71 3.92 -7.99
C VAL A 133 -8.76 3.94 -6.87
N PHE A 134 -8.58 3.12 -5.84
CA PHE A 134 -9.47 3.08 -4.68
C PHE A 134 -9.58 4.46 -3.99
N GLY A 135 -8.45 5.12 -3.75
CA GLY A 135 -8.42 6.48 -3.19
C GLY A 135 -9.15 7.51 -4.06
N ILE A 136 -8.96 7.45 -5.38
CA ILE A 136 -9.65 8.32 -6.34
C ILE A 136 -11.17 8.11 -6.26
N VAL A 137 -11.63 6.86 -6.31
CA VAL A 137 -13.06 6.53 -6.27
C VAL A 137 -13.70 7.03 -4.97
N LEU A 138 -13.07 6.76 -3.81
CA LEU A 138 -13.56 7.25 -2.53
C LEU A 138 -13.68 8.77 -2.48
N TRP A 139 -12.68 9.49 -3.01
CA TRP A 139 -12.71 10.95 -3.06
C TRP A 139 -13.81 11.49 -3.97
N LEU A 140 -14.04 10.87 -5.13
CA LEU A 140 -15.12 11.26 -6.03
C LEU A 140 -16.50 11.05 -5.40
N ILE A 141 -16.72 9.89 -4.76
CA ILE A 141 -17.96 9.60 -4.03
C ILE A 141 -18.17 10.68 -2.95
N TYR A 142 -17.16 10.93 -2.13
CA TYR A 142 -17.23 11.94 -1.07
C TYR A 142 -17.53 13.35 -1.59
N ARG A 143 -16.89 13.76 -2.70
CA ARG A 143 -17.12 15.05 -3.33
C ARG A 143 -18.55 15.16 -3.85
N ASN A 144 -19.05 14.14 -4.53
CA ASN A 144 -20.42 14.12 -5.06
C ASN A 144 -21.46 14.23 -3.94
N LEU A 145 -21.29 13.46 -2.86
CA LEU A 145 -22.16 13.52 -1.68
C LEU A 145 -22.15 14.91 -1.02
N ARG A 146 -21.02 15.62 -1.01
CA ARG A 146 -20.93 16.99 -0.49
C ARG A 146 -21.60 18.01 -1.40
N GLN A 147 -21.48 17.87 -2.71
CA GLN A 147 -22.11 18.78 -3.67
C GLN A 147 -23.64 18.67 -3.61
N GLN A 148 -24.18 17.45 -3.53
CA GLN A 148 -25.62 17.24 -3.38
C GLN A 148 -26.20 17.94 -2.14
N LYS A 149 -25.52 17.84 -0.99
CA LYS A 149 -25.93 18.53 0.25
C LYS A 149 -25.85 20.05 0.18
N ALA A 150 -24.98 20.60 -0.66
CA ALA A 150 -24.83 22.04 -0.84
C ALA A 150 -25.90 22.61 -1.78
N THR A 151 -26.36 21.84 -2.77
CA THR A 151 -27.43 22.23 -3.71
C THR A 151 -28.83 22.02 -3.12
N SER A 152 -28.99 21.16 -2.11
CA SER A 152 -30.26 20.92 -1.41
C SER A 152 -30.53 21.85 -0.22
N ARG A 153 -29.70 22.88 -0.01
CA ARG A 153 -29.86 23.94 0.99
C ARG A 153 -30.03 25.27 0.28
#